data_AF-A0AAV1ZBH1-F1
#
_entry.id   AF-A0AAV1ZBH1-F1
#
_cell.length_a   1.000
_cell.length_b   1.000
_cell.length_c   1.000
_cell.angle_alpha   90.00
_cell.angle_beta   90.00
_cell.angle_gamma   90.00
#
_symmetry.space_group_name_H-M   'P 1'
#
loop_
_entity.id
_entity.type
_entity.pdbx_description
1 polymer ?
#
loop_
_entity_poly.entity_id
_entity_poly.type
_entity_poly.pdbx_seq_one_letter_code
_entity_poly.pdbx_strand_id
1 'polypeptide(L)'
;MIVWQTFKNVVFFICLICLIIQSVEFFNIYYKYPTNIVMEITVAQEFRLPAITLCFRNTISYKEFCSYEPRSCKSPSNMEEFCRRYPYNCNKDNVTIPIQGIETEENL
;
A
#
# COMPACT_ATOMS: atom_id res chain seq x y z
N MET A 1 -21.83 50.18 -51.67
CA MET A 1 -22.73 49.07 -51.27
C MET A 1 -22.00 47.73 -51.17
N ILE A 2 -21.15 47.37 -52.14
CA ILE A 2 -20.41 46.09 -52.19
C ILE A 2 -19.41 45.92 -51.03
N VAL A 3 -18.64 46.95 -50.70
CA VAL A 3 -17.58 46.90 -49.65
C VAL A 3 -18.14 46.58 -48.25
N TRP A 4 -19.32 47.10 -47.92
CA TRP A 4 -19.98 46.83 -46.64
C TRP A 4 -20.48 45.39 -46.54
N GLN A 5 -21.00 44.86 -47.65
CA GLN A 5 -21.47 43.47 -47.73
C GLN A 5 -20.31 42.49 -47.62
N THR A 6 -19.18 42.76 -48.29
CA THR A 6 -17.98 41.92 -48.19
C THR A 6 -17.35 41.98 -46.80
N PHE A 7 -17.30 43.16 -46.16
CA PHE A 7 -16.81 43.27 -44.78
C PHE A 7 -17.65 42.43 -43.80
N LYS A 8 -18.98 42.51 -43.87
CA LYS A 8 -19.87 41.70 -43.02
C LYS A 8 -19.66 40.21 -43.23
N ASN A 9 -19.50 39.77 -44.47
CA ASN A 9 -19.24 38.37 -44.78
C ASN A 9 -17.88 37.92 -44.26
N VAL A 10 -16.82 38.72 -44.42
CA VAL A 10 -15.48 38.40 -43.89
C VAL A 10 -15.52 38.26 -42.37
N VAL A 11 -16.16 39.19 -41.67
CA VAL A 11 -16.33 39.12 -40.21
C VAL A 11 -17.10 37.86 -39.82
N PHE A 12 -18.18 37.53 -40.54
CA PHE A 12 -18.95 36.32 -40.30
C PHE A 12 -18.12 35.04 -40.47
N PHE A 13 -17.31 34.95 -41.54
CA PHE A 13 -16.42 33.81 -41.75
C PHE A 13 -15.35 33.69 -40.65
N ILE A 14 -14.77 34.81 -40.21
CA ILE A 14 -13.81 34.81 -39.10
C ILE A 14 -14.48 34.28 -37.83
N CYS A 15 -15.68 34.77 -37.50
CA CYS A 15 -16.45 34.28 -36.34
C CYS A 15 -16.76 32.78 -36.45
N LEU A 16 -17.18 32.29 -37.62
CA LEU A 16 -17.45 30.86 -37.84
C LEU A 16 -16.20 30.01 -37.61
N ILE A 17 -15.05 30.44 -38.13
CA ILE A 17 -13.78 29.72 -37.95
C ILE A 17 -13.42 29.66 -36.46
N CYS A 18 -13.50 30.78 -35.73
CA CYS A 18 -13.24 30.81 -34.30
C CYS A 18 -14.19 29.86 -33.52
N LEU A 19 -15.48 29.85 -33.85
CA LEU A 19 -16.46 28.97 -33.21
C LEU A 19 -16.16 27.48 -33.45
N ILE A 20 -15.76 27.11 -34.67
CA ILE A 20 -15.39 25.74 -35.00
C ILE A 20 -14.15 25.31 -34.20
N ILE A 21 -13.11 26.17 -34.14
CA ILE A 21 -11.88 25.89 -33.37
C ILE A 21 -12.21 25.67 -31.89
N GLN A 22 -12.95 26.60 -31.26
CA GLN A 22 -13.36 26.49 -29.86
C GLN A 22 -14.16 25.21 -29.59
N SER A 23 -15.04 24.84 -30.53
CA SER A 23 -15.84 23.63 -30.40
C SER A 23 -14.98 22.37 -30.45
N VAL A 24 -14.02 22.29 -31.39
CA VAL A 24 -13.11 21.13 -31.52
C VAL A 24 -12.23 20.99 -30.28
N GLU A 25 -11.71 22.09 -29.73
CA GLU A 25 -10.94 22.05 -28.48
C GLU A 25 -11.78 21.53 -27.32
N PHE A 26 -13.02 22.02 -27.18
CA PHE A 26 -13.95 21.53 -26.17
C PHE A 26 -14.25 20.05 -26.34
N PHE A 27 -14.53 19.58 -27.56
CA PHE A 27 -14.77 18.16 -27.84
C PHE A 27 -13.55 17.30 -27.50
N ASN A 28 -12.34 17.76 -27.81
CA ASN A 28 -11.11 17.02 -27.47
C ASN A 28 -10.93 16.86 -25.96
N ILE A 29 -11.28 17.88 -25.17
CA ILE A 29 -11.28 17.78 -23.70
C ILE A 29 -12.40 16.84 -23.23
N TYR A 30 -13.60 16.94 -23.80
CA TYR A 30 -14.74 16.10 -23.46
C TYR A 30 -14.47 14.61 -23.71
N TYR A 31 -13.89 14.24 -24.86
CA TYR A 31 -13.56 12.85 -25.21
C TYR A 31 -12.42 12.26 -24.37
N LYS A 32 -11.66 13.08 -23.64
CA LYS A 32 -10.69 12.59 -22.64
C LYS A 32 -11.35 12.16 -21.34
N TYR A 33 -12.67 12.34 -21.20
CA TYR A 33 -13.46 12.01 -20.01
C TYR A 33 -12.74 12.41 -18.71
N PRO A 34 -12.32 13.68 -18.55
CA PRO A 34 -11.65 14.11 -17.34
C PRO A 34 -12.62 13.95 -16.16
N THR A 35 -12.17 13.25 -15.13
CA THR A 35 -12.91 13.08 -13.89
C THR A 35 -12.40 14.09 -12.86
N ASN A 36 -13.30 14.91 -12.32
CA ASN A 36 -13.00 15.80 -11.21
C ASN A 36 -13.37 15.09 -9.91
N ILE A 37 -12.38 14.81 -9.07
CA ILE A 37 -12.59 14.25 -7.73
C ILE A 37 -12.69 15.42 -6.77
N VAL A 38 -13.91 15.76 -6.34
CA VAL A 38 -14.15 16.71 -5.26
C VAL A 38 -14.20 15.92 -3.96
N MET A 39 -13.20 16.09 -3.12
CA MET A 39 -13.18 15.47 -1.78
C MET A 39 -13.75 16.44 -0.77
N GLU A 40 -14.89 16.08 -0.18
CA GLU A 40 -15.40 16.74 1.02
C GLU A 40 -15.06 15.90 2.24
N ILE A 41 -14.33 16.48 3.19
CA ILE A 41 -14.00 15.81 4.44
C ILE A 41 -15.16 16.04 5.40
N THR A 42 -16.01 15.02 5.56
CA THR A 42 -17.10 15.03 6.53
C THR A 42 -16.78 14.09 7.68
N VAL A 43 -17.11 14.49 8.91
CA VAL A 43 -17.04 13.61 10.08
C VAL A 43 -18.38 12.90 10.20
N ALA A 44 -18.42 11.62 9.83
CA ALA A 44 -19.62 10.82 9.96
C ALA A 44 -19.92 10.51 11.44
N GLN A 45 -21.16 10.72 11.87
CA GLN A 45 -21.62 10.40 13.24
C GLN A 45 -21.57 8.89 13.53
N GLU A 46 -21.74 8.07 12.49
CA GLU A 46 -21.63 6.61 12.56
C GLU A 46 -20.65 6.14 11.48
N PHE A 47 -19.66 5.34 11.87
CA PHE A 47 -18.67 4.76 10.96
C PHE A 47 -18.65 3.25 11.10
N ARG A 48 -18.56 2.54 9.96
CA ARG A 48 -18.32 1.10 9.97
C ARG A 48 -16.89 0.85 10.40
N LEU A 49 -16.70 0.02 11.41
CA LEU A 49 -15.37 -0.38 11.86
C LEU A 49 -14.68 -1.17 10.74
N PRO A 50 -13.42 -0.85 10.41
CA PRO A 50 -12.66 -1.64 9.45
C PRO A 50 -12.36 -3.02 10.03
N ALA A 51 -12.10 -3.99 9.15
CA ALA A 51 -11.54 -5.26 9.56
C ALA A 51 -10.12 -5.02 10.09
N ILE A 52 -9.84 -5.53 11.30
CA ILE A 52 -8.51 -5.49 11.90
C ILE A 52 -7.86 -6.85 11.68
N THR A 53 -6.79 -6.87 10.90
CA THR A 53 -5.98 -8.08 10.68
C THR A 53 -4.70 -7.99 11.51
N LEU A 54 -4.48 -8.98 12.38
CA LEU A 54 -3.28 -9.09 13.21
C LEU A 54 -2.42 -10.24 12.67
N CYS A 55 -1.14 -9.96 12.43
CA CYS A 55 -0.16 -10.96 12.02
C CYS A 55 0.93 -11.07 13.08
N PHE A 56 1.32 -12.30 13.43
CA PHE A 56 2.54 -12.53 14.19
C PHE A 56 3.74 -12.39 13.26
N ARG A 57 4.82 -11.77 13.76
CA ARG A 57 6.09 -11.65 13.02
C ARG A 57 6.72 -13.03 12.74
N ASN A 58 6.44 -14.00 13.59
CA ASN A 58 6.90 -15.37 13.43
C ASN A 58 5.95 -16.10 12.48
N THR A 59 6.50 -16.62 11.39
CA THR A 59 5.76 -17.40 10.37
C THR A 59 5.42 -18.80 10.84
N ILE A 60 6.22 -19.38 11.74
CA ILE A 60 6.10 -20.74 12.27
C ILE A 60 6.51 -20.77 13.74
N SER A 61 5.90 -21.64 14.53
CA SER A 61 6.31 -21.84 15.93
C SER A 61 7.64 -22.61 15.99
N TYR A 62 8.50 -22.33 16.98
CA TYR A 62 9.78 -23.04 17.12
C TYR A 62 9.61 -24.56 17.25
N LYS A 63 8.56 -25.00 17.96
CA LYS A 63 8.22 -26.41 18.11
C LYS A 63 7.89 -27.05 16.76
N GLU A 64 7.07 -26.39 15.94
CA GLU A 64 6.68 -26.91 14.63
C GLU A 64 7.85 -26.90 13.65
N PHE A 65 8.65 -25.83 13.65
CA PHE A 65 9.86 -25.76 12.83
C PHE A 65 10.85 -26.86 13.19
N CYS A 66 11.17 -27.06 14.47
CA CYS A 66 12.10 -28.10 14.90
C CYS A 66 11.55 -29.53 14.76
N SER A 67 10.23 -29.69 14.61
CA SER A 67 9.62 -30.98 14.25
C SER A 67 9.82 -31.33 12.77
N TYR A 68 9.80 -30.32 11.91
CA TYR A 68 9.99 -30.47 10.46
C TYR A 68 11.47 -30.54 10.08
N GLU A 69 12.31 -29.65 10.65
CA GLU A 69 13.74 -29.54 10.37
C GLU A 69 14.56 -29.61 11.68
N PRO A 70 14.77 -30.83 12.24
CA PRO A 70 15.46 -30.98 13.51
C PRO A 70 16.96 -30.65 13.45
N ARG A 71 17.58 -30.69 12.26
CA ARG A 71 19.02 -30.42 12.08
C ARG A 71 19.37 -28.94 12.25
N SER A 72 18.41 -28.07 11.97
CA SER A 72 18.57 -26.62 12.12
C SER A 72 18.16 -26.11 13.50
N CYS A 73 18.10 -27.01 14.49
CA CYS A 73 17.68 -26.69 15.84
C CYS A 73 18.68 -27.20 16.89
N LYS A 74 18.89 -26.42 17.95
CA LYS A 74 19.81 -26.77 19.04
C LYS A 74 19.21 -26.39 20.39
N SER A 75 19.57 -27.14 21.43
CA SER A 75 19.25 -26.79 22.81
C SER A 75 20.24 -25.73 23.32
N PRO A 76 19.78 -24.74 24.10
CA PRO A 76 20.66 -23.77 24.76
C PRO A 76 21.74 -24.48 25.59
N SER A 77 22.99 -24.01 25.54
CA SER A 77 24.06 -24.57 26.37
C SER A 77 23.93 -24.10 27.82
N ASN A 78 23.51 -22.84 28.02
CA ASN A 78 23.18 -22.29 29.33
C ASN A 78 21.67 -21.96 29.45
N MET A 79 20.93 -22.85 30.11
CA MET A 79 19.50 -22.67 30.35
C MET A 79 19.17 -21.49 31.28
N GLU A 80 20.02 -21.19 32.27
CA GLU A 80 19.76 -20.12 33.25
C GLU A 80 19.83 -18.74 32.59
N GLU A 81 20.86 -18.51 31.78
CA GLU A 81 21.05 -17.26 31.05
C GLU A 81 19.99 -17.07 29.95
N PHE A 82 19.70 -18.15 29.22
CA PHE A 82 18.64 -18.16 28.21
C PHE A 82 17.29 -17.78 28.83
N CYS A 83 16.92 -18.40 29.96
CA CYS A 83 15.66 -18.14 30.65
C CYS A 83 15.60 -16.73 31.27
N ARG A 84 16.75 -16.16 31.68
CA ARG A 84 16.83 -14.78 32.16
C ARG A 84 16.56 -13.77 31.03
N ARG A 85 17.08 -14.03 29.83
CA ARG A 85 16.93 -13.15 28.67
C ARG A 85 15.59 -13.33 27.94
N TYR A 86 15.07 -14.55 27.91
CA TYR A 86 13.83 -14.91 27.22
C TYR A 86 12.85 -15.65 28.17
N PRO A 87 12.30 -14.95 29.19
CA PRO A 87 11.47 -15.58 30.21
C PRO A 87 10.19 -16.23 29.66
N TYR A 88 9.63 -15.69 28.58
CA TYR A 88 8.42 -16.22 27.94
C TYR A 88 8.65 -17.52 27.15
N ASN A 89 9.90 -17.80 26.75
CA ASN A 89 10.28 -18.97 25.96
C ASN A 89 10.95 -20.06 26.81
N CYS A 90 11.13 -19.81 28.10
CA CYS A 90 11.68 -20.77 29.05
C CYS A 90 10.60 -21.76 29.47
N ASN A 91 10.69 -23.00 28.97
CA ASN A 91 9.91 -24.12 29.52
C ASN A 91 10.90 -25.11 30.17
N LYS A 92 10.59 -25.58 31.38
CA LYS A 92 11.59 -26.21 32.26
C LYS A 92 12.22 -27.49 31.71
N ASP A 93 11.59 -28.14 30.75
CA ASP A 93 12.09 -29.38 30.16
C ASP A 93 12.04 -29.30 28.61
N ASN A 94 13.21 -29.33 27.97
CA ASN A 94 13.43 -29.52 26.54
C ASN A 94 13.03 -28.37 25.60
N VAL A 95 13.64 -27.19 25.78
CA VAL A 95 13.56 -26.09 24.79
C VAL A 95 14.54 -26.35 23.65
N THR A 96 13.99 -26.47 22.43
CA THR A 96 14.79 -26.49 21.19
C THR A 96 14.48 -25.23 20.40
N ILE A 97 15.51 -24.49 20.01
CA ILE A 97 15.39 -23.25 19.24
C ILE A 97 16.04 -23.40 17.87
N PRO A 98 15.49 -22.75 16.82
CA PRO A 98 16.10 -22.72 15.51
C PRO A 98 17.40 -21.90 15.56
N ILE A 99 18.41 -22.36 14.81
CA ILE A 99 19.69 -21.67 14.67
C ILE A 99 19.48 -20.46 13.73
N GLN A 100 19.43 -19.24 14.26
CA GLN A 100 19.19 -18.01 13.48
C GLN A 100 20.45 -17.12 13.44
N GLY A 101 21.36 -17.33 12.49
CA GLY A 101 22.52 -16.46 12.28
C GLY A 101 23.47 -16.28 13.48
N ILE A 102 24.50 -15.44 13.31
CA ILE A 102 25.68 -15.31 14.19
C ILE A 102 25.33 -14.86 15.63
N GLU A 103 24.31 -14.03 15.84
CA GLU A 103 23.90 -13.56 17.18
C GLU A 103 23.33 -14.67 18.09
N THR A 104 22.79 -15.74 17.50
CA THR A 104 22.27 -16.87 18.27
C THR A 104 23.40 -17.79 18.74
N GLU A 105 24.58 -17.75 18.11
CA GLU A 105 25.77 -18.52 18.51
C GLU A 105 26.51 -17.92 19.72
N GLU A 106 26.50 -16.59 19.86
CA GLU A 106 27.19 -15.89 20.95
C GLU A 106 26.51 -15.99 22.32
N ASN A 107 25.22 -16.35 22.36
CA ASN A 107 24.43 -16.46 23.60
C ASN A 107 23.85 -17.87 23.83
N LEU A 108 24.35 -18.87 23.09
CA LEU A 108 23.92 -20.26 23.22
C LEU A 108 24.79 -21.02 24.21
#